data_AF-A0A966HJA3-F1
#
_entry.id   AF-A0A966HJA3-F1
#
_cell.length_a   1.000
_cell.length_b   1.000
_cell.length_c   1.000
_cell.angle_alpha   90.00
_cell.angle_beta   90.00
_cell.angle_gamma   90.00
#
_symmetry.space_group_name_H-M   'P 1'
#
loop_
_entity.id
_entity.type
_entity.pdbx_description
1 polymer ?
#
loop_
_entity_poly.entity_id
_entity_poly.type
_entity_poly.pdbx_seq_one_letter_code
_entity_poly.pdbx_strand_id
1 'polypeptide(L)'
;MIHLLYMTNETRINIIIGQLEAVKKMLKEKNGDCINLIIQLKAIKSALSSLLEKIVLSEMNRCLIGGKKTDQEKIMKMLNELVSK
;
A
#
# COMPACT_ATOMS: atom_id res chain seq x y z
N MET A 1 6.87 11.44 -26.24
CA MET A 1 5.78 11.84 -25.33
C MET A 1 4.98 10.60 -24.90
N ILE A 2 5.60 9.66 -24.16
CA ILE A 2 4.92 8.46 -23.58
C ILE A 2 5.41 8.19 -22.14
N HIS A 3 6.44 8.90 -21.66
CA HIS A 3 7.08 8.61 -20.37
C HIS A 3 6.38 9.20 -19.14
N LEU A 4 5.28 9.96 -19.31
CA LEU A 4 4.56 10.63 -18.22
C LEU A 4 3.38 9.84 -17.62
N LEU A 5 3.11 8.62 -18.10
CA LEU A 5 1.95 7.82 -17.66
C LEU A 5 2.29 6.68 -16.70
N TYR A 6 3.56 6.49 -16.33
CA TYR A 6 3.92 5.47 -15.35
C TYR A 6 3.93 6.05 -13.94
N MET A 7 2.81 5.90 -13.24
CA MET A 7 2.75 6.17 -11.81
C MET A 7 3.62 5.15 -11.06
N THR A 8 4.71 5.62 -10.44
CA THR A 8 5.64 4.76 -9.71
C THR A 8 5.05 4.35 -8.35
N ASN A 9 5.63 3.30 -7.73
CA ASN A 9 5.30 2.93 -6.35
C ASN A 9 5.63 4.07 -5.38
N GLU A 10 6.68 4.85 -5.66
CA GLU A 10 7.03 6.05 -4.89
C GLU A 10 5.93 7.12 -4.96
N THR A 11 5.40 7.42 -6.16
CA THR A 11 4.27 8.34 -6.31
C THR A 11 3.05 7.87 -5.52
N ARG A 12 2.76 6.56 -5.53
CA ARG A 12 1.65 5.98 -4.74
C ARG A 12 1.85 6.15 -3.24
N ILE A 13 3.06 5.92 -2.75
CA ILE A 13 3.42 6.12 -1.34
C ILE A 13 3.19 7.58 -0.94
N ASN A 14 3.67 8.53 -1.74
CA ASN A 14 3.50 9.97 -1.46
C ASN A 14 2.03 10.37 -1.38
N ILE A 15 1.17 9.80 -2.24
CA ILE A 15 -0.28 10.03 -2.19
C ILE A 15 -0.86 9.49 -0.87
N ILE A 16 -0.52 8.26 -0.48
CA ILE A 16 -1.01 7.65 0.77
C ILE A 16 -0.57 8.45 2.00
N ILE A 17 0.68 8.95 2.01
CA ILE A 17 1.19 9.83 3.07
C ILE A 17 0.34 11.11 3.15
N GLY A 18 0.02 11.73 2.01
CA GLY A 18 -0.85 12.91 1.97
C GLY A 18 -2.24 12.63 2.54
N GLN A 19 -2.83 11.47 2.25
CA GLN A 19 -4.11 11.06 2.83
C GLN A 19 -4.03 10.86 4.35
N LEU A 20 -2.95 10.25 4.85
CA LEU A 20 -2.72 10.06 6.29
C LEU A 20 -2.54 11.40 7.03
N GLU A 21 -1.82 12.36 6.43
CA GLU A 21 -1.69 13.71 7.01
C GLU A 21 -3.03 14.46 7.04
N ALA A 22 -3.90 14.25 6.05
CA ALA A 22 -5.27 14.79 6.08
C ALA A 22 -6.08 14.20 7.25
N VAL A 23 -6.07 12.87 7.42
CA VAL A 23 -6.72 12.18 8.55
C VAL A 23 -6.20 12.69 9.90
N LYS A 24 -4.89 12.88 10.03
CA LYS A 24 -4.27 13.42 11.24
C LYS A 24 -4.74 14.84 11.58
N LYS A 25 -5.05 15.67 10.57
CA LYS A 25 -5.67 16.99 10.77
C LYS A 25 -7.12 16.85 11.22
N MET A 26 -7.91 16.00 10.56
CA MET A 26 -9.31 15.74 10.90
C MET A 26 -9.47 15.28 12.37
N LEU A 27 -8.56 14.45 12.87
CA LEU A 27 -8.57 14.00 14.27
C LEU A 27 -8.34 15.11 15.30
N LYS A 28 -7.75 16.25 14.91
CA LYS A 28 -7.53 17.40 15.80
C LYS A 28 -8.71 18.37 15.82
N GLU A 29 -9.65 18.23 14.89
CA GLU A 29 -10.79 19.13 14.77
C GLU A 29 -11.87 18.73 15.79
N LYS A 30 -12.29 19.70 16.63
CA LYS A 30 -13.24 19.45 17.73
C LYS A 30 -14.65 19.01 17.26
N ASN A 31 -15.04 19.36 16.04
CA ASN A 31 -16.34 19.06 15.44
C ASN A 31 -16.18 18.30 14.11
N GLY A 32 -15.17 17.43 14.00
CA GLY A 32 -14.89 16.69 12.77
C GLY A 32 -16.04 15.78 12.35
N ASP A 33 -16.32 15.72 11.04
CA ASP A 33 -17.31 14.81 10.47
C ASP A 33 -16.80 13.36 10.53
N CYS A 34 -17.39 12.58 11.45
CA CYS A 34 -17.06 11.18 11.70
C CYS A 34 -17.25 10.30 10.44
N ILE A 35 -18.29 10.57 9.64
CA ILE A 35 -18.58 9.77 8.44
C ILE A 35 -17.46 10.00 7.42
N ASN A 36 -17.08 11.27 7.21
CA ASN A 36 -15.98 11.61 6.31
C ASN A 36 -14.64 11.04 6.77
N LEU A 37 -14.35 11.07 8.08
CA LEU A 37 -13.14 10.45 8.64
C LEU A 37 -13.08 8.94 8.33
N ILE A 38 -14.19 8.22 8.54
CA ILE A 38 -14.27 6.78 8.26
C ILE A 38 -14.12 6.50 6.76
N ILE A 39 -14.72 7.33 5.90
CA ILE A 39 -14.56 7.21 4.44
C ILE A 39 -13.10 7.38 4.04
N GLN A 40 -12.40 8.38 4.58
CA GLN A 40 -10.97 8.60 4.31
C GLN A 40 -10.11 7.43 4.78
N LEU A 41 -10.36 6.90 5.98
CA LEU A 41 -9.67 5.71 6.48
C LEU A 41 -9.88 4.47 5.59
N LYS A 42 -11.11 4.26 5.09
CA LYS A 42 -11.40 3.19 4.13
C LYS A 42 -10.65 3.38 2.81
N ALA A 43 -10.59 4.61 2.30
CA ALA A 43 -9.85 4.93 1.08
C ALA A 43 -8.35 4.65 1.23
N ILE A 44 -7.75 5.06 2.36
CA ILE A 44 -6.34 4.79 2.68
C ILE A 44 -6.07 3.29 2.74
N LYS A 45 -6.95 2.52 3.41
CA LYS A 45 -6.82 1.05 3.46
C LYS A 45 -6.79 0.45 2.06
N SER A 46 -7.73 0.85 1.19
CA SER A 46 -7.79 0.36 -0.19
C SER A 46 -6.55 0.74 -1.00
N ALA A 47 -6.07 1.98 -0.87
CA ALA A 47 -4.85 2.44 -1.54
C ALA A 47 -3.62 1.64 -1.10
N LEU A 48 -3.50 1.35 0.20
CA LEU A 48 -2.40 0.57 0.76
C LEU A 48 -2.46 -0.90 0.31
N SER A 49 -3.64 -1.52 0.29
CA SER A 49 -3.82 -2.89 -0.25
C SER A 49 -3.39 -2.97 -1.71
N SER A 50 -3.83 -2.01 -2.55
CA SER A 50 -3.42 -1.97 -3.96
C SER A 50 -1.92 -1.75 -4.15
N LEU A 51 -1.28 -0.93 -3.30
CA LEU A 51 0.17 -0.75 -3.32
C LEU A 51 0.91 -2.03 -2.95
N LEU A 52 0.44 -2.71 -1.90
CA LEU A 52 1.01 -3.98 -1.42
C LEU A 52 1.00 -5.04 -2.52
N GLU A 53 -0.14 -5.27 -3.16
CA GLU A 53 -0.26 -6.22 -4.28
C GLU A 53 0.75 -5.93 -5.39
N LYS A 54 0.91 -4.65 -5.77
CA LYS A 54 1.85 -4.24 -6.83
C LYS A 54 3.31 -4.45 -6.44
N ILE A 55 3.68 -4.08 -5.22
CA ILE A 55 5.05 -4.26 -4.72
C ILE A 55 5.36 -5.74 -4.63
N VAL A 56 4.46 -6.54 -4.05
CA VAL A 56 4.62 -8.00 -3.95
C VAL A 56 4.86 -8.61 -5.33
N LEU A 57 4.03 -8.30 -6.33
CA LEU A 57 4.23 -8.82 -7.69
C LEU A 57 5.58 -8.38 -8.30
N SER A 58 5.99 -7.13 -8.09
CA SER A 58 7.27 -6.61 -8.57
C SER A 58 8.48 -7.27 -7.89
N GLU A 59 8.38 -7.49 -6.58
CA GLU A 59 9.46 -8.00 -5.74
C GLU A 59 9.55 -9.52 -5.73
N MET A 60 8.45 -10.24 -5.98
CA MET A 60 8.45 -11.70 -6.11
C MET A 60 9.43 -12.17 -7.17
N ASN A 61 9.44 -11.55 -8.35
CA ASN A 61 10.38 -11.93 -9.41
C ASN A 61 11.84 -11.72 -8.99
N ARG A 62 12.14 -10.63 -8.29
CA ARG A 62 13.48 -10.32 -7.80
C ARG A 62 13.93 -11.23 -6.68
N CYS A 63 13.05 -11.54 -5.73
CA CYS A 63 13.37 -12.36 -4.57
C CYS A 63 13.41 -13.86 -4.88
N LEU A 64 12.61 -14.33 -5.84
CA LEU A 64 12.60 -15.74 -6.25
C LEU A 64 13.75 -16.07 -7.19
N ILE A 65 14.12 -15.15 -8.10
CA ILE A 65 15.23 -15.32 -9.05
C ILE A 65 16.53 -14.86 -8.36
N GLY A 66 17.22 -15.79 -7.68
CA GLY A 66 18.53 -15.55 -7.06
C GLY A 66 18.54 -15.46 -5.53
N GLY A 67 17.38 -15.56 -4.88
CA GLY A 67 17.27 -15.65 -3.42
C GLY A 67 17.66 -17.02 -2.86
N LYS A 68 18.07 -17.06 -1.58
CA LYS A 68 18.29 -18.33 -0.87
C LYS A 68 16.94 -19.03 -0.67
N LYS A 69 16.94 -20.36 -0.59
CA LYS A 69 15.74 -21.17 -0.34
C LYS A 69 14.92 -20.70 0.88
N THR A 70 15.61 -20.23 1.92
CA THR A 70 15.00 -19.65 3.13
C THR A 70 14.20 -18.38 2.89
N ASP A 71 14.60 -17.57 1.90
CA ASP A 71 13.91 -16.32 1.56
C ASP A 71 12.65 -16.61 0.74
N GLN A 72 12.71 -17.64 -0.12
CA GLN A 72 11.57 -18.14 -0.89
C GLN A 72 10.48 -18.70 0.04
N GLU A 73 10.84 -19.51 1.05
CA GLU A 73 9.89 -20.05 2.04
C GLU A 73 9.21 -18.95 2.86
N LYS A 74 9.97 -17.92 3.29
CA LYS A 74 9.41 -16.76 3.99
C LYS A 74 8.42 -15.98 3.13
N ILE A 75 8.76 -15.76 1.86
CA ILE A 75 7.90 -15.06 0.91
C ILE A 75 6.62 -15.85 0.65
N MET A 76 6.71 -17.17 0.46
CA MET A 76 5.54 -18.02 0.29
C MET A 76 4.61 -18.00 1.52
N LYS A 77 5.20 -17.95 2.73
CA LYS A 77 4.42 -17.81 3.96
C LYS A 77 3.71 -16.45 4.03
N MET A 78 4.43 -15.35 3.77
CA MET A 78 3.83 -14.01 3.71
C MET A 78 2.73 -13.92 2.65
N LEU A 79 2.93 -14.51 1.47
CA LEU A 79 1.94 -14.56 0.41
C LEU A 79 0.66 -15.29 0.83
N ASN A 80 0.79 -16.44 1.50
CA ASN A 80 -0.37 -17.16 2.02
C ASN A 80 -1.15 -16.31 3.03
N GLU A 81 -0.47 -15.55 3.89
CA GLU A 81 -1.12 -14.63 4.83
C GLU A 81 -1.82 -13.45 4.13
N LEU A 82 -1.34 -13.04 2.95
CA LEU A 82 -1.95 -11.98 2.14
C LEU A 82 -3.16 -12.45 1.33
N VAL A 83 -3.16 -13.69 0.85
CA VAL A 83 -4.25 -14.27 0.02
C VAL A 83 -5.38 -14.86 0.88
N SER A 84 -5.10 -15.25 2.13
CA SER A 84 -6.08 -15.90 3.02
C SER A 84 -6.99 -14.93 3.80
N LYS A 85 -6.97 -13.64 3.48
CA LYS A 85 -7.80 -12.58 4.10
C LYS A 85 -8.56 -11.78 3.05
#